data_AF-S8C8M0-F1
#
_entry.id   AF-S8C8M0-F1
#
_cell.length_a   1.000
_cell.length_b   1.000
_cell.length_c   1.000
_cell.angle_alpha   90.00
_cell.angle_beta   90.00
_cell.angle_gamma   90.00
#
_symmetry.space_group_name_H-M   'P 1'
#
loop_
_entity.id
_entity.type
_entity.pdbx_description
1 polymer ?
#
loop_
_entity_poly.entity_id
_entity_poly.type
_entity_poly.pdbx_seq_one_letter_code
_entity_poly.pdbx_strand_id
1 'polypeptide(L)'
;MELLIGRRPFSFISTDNESTAISRFLEAVESNRIEEILDPQVSEHCKIEAVTVVAQVARRCLFWKGRLRPTMKEVAMELESVRKSEMPVTVAADEVEDGEDGGGGFSTIVDDFRRILTVDRSFTSSSLSSRESTSLL
;
A
#
# COMPACT_ATOMS: atom_id res chain seq x y z
N MET A 1 1.17 -4.85 5.39
CA MET A 1 1.86 -5.35 4.18
C MET A 1 2.42 -6.73 4.43
N GLU A 2 3.39 -6.92 5.35
CA GLU A 2 3.98 -8.24 5.62
C GLU A 2 2.90 -9.30 5.94
N LEU A 3 1.91 -8.95 6.76
CA LEU A 3 0.77 -9.83 7.07
C LEU A 3 -0.09 -10.22 5.86
N LEU A 4 -0.19 -9.36 4.84
CA LEU A 4 -1.00 -9.63 3.65
C LEU A 4 -0.30 -10.59 2.68
N ILE A 5 1.03 -10.56 2.64
CA ILE A 5 1.86 -11.28 1.66
C ILE A 5 2.52 -12.53 2.30
N GLY A 6 2.60 -12.58 3.64
CA GLY A 6 3.30 -13.64 4.36
C GLY A 6 4.82 -13.58 4.20
N ARG A 7 5.39 -12.43 3.81
CA ARG A 7 6.81 -12.27 3.48
C ARG A 7 7.45 -11.08 4.19
N ARG A 8 8.76 -11.20 4.43
CA ARG A 8 9.62 -10.12 4.96
C ARG A 8 9.74 -8.99 3.92
N PRO A 9 9.93 -7.72 4.31
CA PRO A 9 9.80 -6.57 3.42
C PRO A 9 10.92 -6.51 2.38
N PHE A 10 12.11 -6.94 2.79
CA PHE A 10 13.33 -6.96 2.00
C PHE A 10 13.60 -8.33 1.38
N SER A 11 12.65 -9.28 1.46
CA SER A 11 12.76 -10.53 0.71
C SER A 11 12.49 -10.28 -0.78
N PHE A 12 13.15 -11.04 -1.64
CA PHE A 12 12.90 -11.01 -3.07
C PHE A 12 11.75 -11.97 -3.40
N ILE A 13 10.84 -11.54 -4.29
CA ILE A 13 9.65 -12.35 -4.63
C ILE A 13 9.87 -13.29 -5.82
N SER A 14 10.96 -13.10 -6.60
CA SER A 14 11.29 -13.89 -7.79
C SER A 14 12.81 -14.14 -7.94
N THR A 15 13.16 -15.11 -8.78
CA THR A 15 14.54 -15.53 -9.10
C THR A 15 15.32 -14.56 -9.99
N ASP A 16 14.63 -13.58 -10.61
CA ASP A 16 15.25 -12.52 -11.43
C ASP A 16 15.72 -11.30 -10.61
N ASN A 17 15.69 -11.39 -9.27
CA ASN A 17 16.54 -10.61 -8.34
C ASN A 17 16.44 -9.07 -8.34
N GLU A 18 15.49 -8.44 -9.03
CA GLU A 18 15.48 -6.96 -9.12
C GLU A 18 14.43 -6.24 -8.26
N SER A 19 13.47 -6.96 -7.65
CA SER A 19 12.40 -6.32 -6.85
C SER A 19 12.21 -6.91 -5.45
N THR A 20 12.21 -6.02 -4.46
CA THR A 20 11.87 -6.35 -3.06
C THR A 20 10.37 -6.61 -2.91
N ALA A 21 9.98 -7.31 -1.84
CA ALA A 21 8.57 -7.51 -1.50
C ALA A 21 7.80 -6.19 -1.33
N ILE A 22 8.46 -5.14 -0.83
CA ILE A 22 7.89 -3.78 -0.79
C ILE A 22 7.59 -3.28 -2.21
N SER A 23 8.57 -3.30 -3.11
CA SER A 23 8.40 -2.78 -4.47
C SER A 23 7.27 -3.48 -5.21
N ARG A 24 7.24 -4.82 -5.12
CA ARG A 24 6.21 -5.63 -5.78
C ARG A 24 4.83 -5.45 -5.16
N PHE A 25 4.76 -5.26 -3.83
CA PHE A 25 3.51 -4.91 -3.16
C PHE A 25 2.96 -3.57 -3.67
N LEU A 26 3.78 -2.53 -3.71
CA LEU A 26 3.35 -1.21 -4.18
C LEU A 26 2.84 -1.28 -5.62
N GLU A 27 3.54 -2.00 -6.50
CA GLU A 27 3.12 -2.21 -7.89
C GLU A 27 1.79 -2.98 -8.01
N ALA A 28 1.64 -4.06 -7.26
CA ALA A 28 0.43 -4.88 -7.28
C ALA A 28 -0.79 -4.10 -6.78
N VAL A 29 -0.66 -3.32 -5.69
CA VAL A 29 -1.75 -2.47 -5.19
C VAL A 29 -2.09 -1.36 -6.17
N GLU A 30 -1.09 -0.74 -6.81
CA GLU A 30 -1.32 0.31 -7.83
C GLU A 30 -2.02 -0.23 -9.07
N SER A 31 -1.66 -1.45 -9.47
CA SER A 31 -2.24 -2.11 -10.64
C SER A 31 -3.55 -2.85 -10.35
N ASN A 32 -4.05 -2.78 -9.11
CA ASN A 32 -5.22 -3.54 -8.65
C ASN A 32 -5.10 -5.07 -8.85
N ARG A 33 -3.88 -5.59 -8.67
CA ARG A 33 -3.51 -7.01 -8.78
C ARG A 33 -2.98 -7.58 -7.46
N ILE A 34 -3.49 -7.08 -6.32
CA ILE A 34 -3.01 -7.49 -5.00
C ILE A 34 -3.17 -9.00 -4.76
N GLU A 35 -4.22 -9.61 -5.34
CA GLU A 35 -4.51 -11.04 -5.28
C GLU A 35 -3.35 -11.95 -5.74
N GLU A 36 -2.53 -11.49 -6.70
CA GLU A 36 -1.40 -12.27 -7.25
C GLU A 36 -0.27 -12.48 -6.24
N ILE A 37 -0.24 -11.67 -5.17
CA ILE A 37 0.83 -11.67 -4.19
C ILE A 37 0.33 -11.90 -2.77
N LEU A 38 -0.96 -12.18 -2.57
CA LEU A 38 -1.50 -12.47 -1.26
C LEU A 38 -0.92 -13.77 -0.70
N ASP A 39 -0.76 -13.79 0.61
CA ASP A 39 -0.54 -15.04 1.33
C ASP A 39 -1.76 -15.96 1.09
N PRO A 40 -1.55 -17.25 0.77
CA PRO A 40 -2.64 -18.19 0.53
C PRO A 40 -3.68 -18.21 1.66
N GLN A 41 -3.24 -18.11 2.92
CA GLN A 41 -4.15 -18.09 4.07
C GLN A 41 -5.03 -16.84 4.07
N VAL A 42 -4.49 -15.69 3.66
CA VAL A 42 -5.28 -14.45 3.55
C VAL A 42 -6.27 -14.56 2.40
N SER A 43 -5.86 -15.11 1.25
CA SER A 43 -6.74 -15.27 0.08
C SER A 43 -7.91 -16.23 0.32
N GLU A 44 -7.73 -17.22 1.20
CA GLU A 44 -8.76 -18.22 1.51
C GLU A 44 -9.77 -17.72 2.56
N HIS A 45 -9.33 -16.92 3.54
CA HIS A 45 -10.14 -16.57 4.70
C HIS A 45 -10.69 -15.14 4.69
N CYS A 46 -10.18 -14.25 3.82
CA CYS A 46 -10.55 -12.85 3.80
C CYS A 46 -11.23 -12.45 2.49
N LYS A 47 -12.23 -11.56 2.57
CA LYS A 47 -12.84 -10.96 1.38
C LYS A 47 -11.84 -10.05 0.65
N ILE A 48 -11.78 -10.16 -0.67
CA ILE A 48 -10.82 -9.40 -1.48
C ILE A 48 -11.05 -7.88 -1.37
N GLU A 49 -12.28 -7.44 -1.17
CA GLU A 49 -12.63 -6.04 -0.99
C GLU A 49 -12.01 -5.48 0.28
N ALA A 50 -12.17 -6.18 1.41
CA ALA A 50 -11.57 -5.80 2.68
C ALA A 50 -10.03 -5.80 2.60
N VAL A 51 -9.45 -6.82 1.97
CA VAL A 51 -8.01 -6.91 1.74
C VAL A 51 -7.50 -5.74 0.90
N THR A 52 -8.24 -5.34 -0.14
CA THR A 52 -7.88 -4.23 -1.01
C THR A 52 -7.84 -2.90 -0.23
N VAL A 53 -8.81 -2.65 0.65
CA VAL A 53 -8.82 -1.45 1.50
C VAL A 53 -7.61 -1.44 2.44
N VAL A 54 -7.33 -2.55 3.13
CA VAL A 54 -6.16 -2.68 4.02
C VAL A 54 -4.86 -2.50 3.23
N ALA A 55 -4.79 -3.01 2.01
CA ALA A 55 -3.63 -2.85 1.14
C ALA A 55 -3.40 -1.38 0.74
N GLN A 56 -4.47 -0.62 0.46
CA GLN A 56 -4.39 0.81 0.18
C GLN A 56 -3.93 1.64 1.39
N VAL A 57 -4.37 1.29 2.61
CA VAL A 57 -3.86 1.89 3.85
C VAL A 57 -2.36 1.61 3.97
N ALA A 58 -1.95 0.35 3.83
CA ALA A 58 -0.54 -0.03 3.92
C ALA A 58 0.33 0.67 2.85
N ARG A 59 -0.17 0.84 1.62
CA ARG A 59 0.53 1.59 0.55
C ARG A 59 0.82 3.03 0.98
N ARG A 60 -0.16 3.72 1.58
CA ARG A 60 0.03 5.11 2.08
C ARG A 60 1.01 5.17 3.24
N CYS A 61 1.00 4.19 4.15
CA CYS A 61 1.98 4.10 5.24
C CYS A 61 3.42 3.90 4.74
N LEU A 62 3.60 3.16 3.64
CA LEU A 62 4.90 2.89 3.04
C LEU A 62 5.43 4.04 2.17
N PHE A 63 4.73 5.16 2.11
CA PHE A 63 5.16 6.26 1.25
C PHE A 63 6.51 6.83 1.69
N TRP A 64 7.40 7.11 0.74
CA TRP A 64 8.76 7.57 1.05
C TRP A 64 8.78 8.98 1.65
N LYS A 65 7.86 9.88 1.28
CA LYS A 65 7.73 11.21 1.92
C LYS A 65 6.92 11.10 3.21
N GLY A 66 7.59 11.24 4.35
CA GLY A 66 6.97 11.10 5.68
C GLY A 66 5.75 12.00 5.91
N ARG A 67 5.74 13.23 5.39
CA ARG A 67 4.63 14.20 5.54
C ARG A 67 3.32 13.79 4.86
N LEU A 68 3.37 12.83 3.93
CA LEU A 68 2.20 12.30 3.23
C LEU A 68 1.77 10.94 3.79
N ARG A 69 2.49 10.42 4.80
CA ARG A 69 2.05 9.22 5.52
C ARG A 69 0.90 9.60 6.44
N PRO A 70 -0.13 8.75 6.54
CA PRO A 70 -1.18 8.93 7.52
C PRO A 70 -0.59 8.83 8.93
N THR A 71 -1.21 9.54 9.86
CA THR A 71 -0.98 9.38 11.29
C THR A 71 -1.49 8.02 11.76
N MET A 72 -0.93 7.49 12.85
CA MET A 72 -1.42 6.22 13.42
C MET A 72 -2.89 6.29 13.86
N LYS A 73 -3.40 7.49 14.19
CA LYS A 73 -4.82 7.71 14.50
C LYS A 73 -5.70 7.47 13.27
N GLU A 74 -5.33 8.05 12.13
CA GLU A 74 -6.04 7.84 10.86
C GLU A 74 -5.97 6.38 10.43
N VAL A 75 -4.79 5.76 10.52
CA VAL A 75 -4.62 4.32 10.21
C VAL A 75 -5.53 3.46 11.08
N ALA A 76 -5.59 3.70 12.39
CA ALA A 76 -6.44 2.93 13.29
C ALA A 76 -7.93 3.10 12.98
N MET A 77 -8.36 4.35 12.71
CA MET A 77 -9.75 4.66 12.35
C MET A 77 -10.18 3.96 11.07
N GLU A 78 -9.34 3.99 10.04
CA GLU A 78 -9.64 3.34 8.77
C GLU A 78 -9.71 1.81 8.89
N LEU A 79 -8.77 1.20 9.62
CA LEU A 79 -8.79 -0.25 9.85
C LEU A 79 -9.98 -0.69 10.71
N GLU A 80 -10.41 0.14 11.66
CA GLU A 80 -11.61 -0.13 12.44
C GLU A 80 -12.88 -0.10 11.58
N SER A 81 -12.96 0.82 10.62
CA SER A 81 -14.06 0.86 9.65
C SER A 81 -14.17 -0.46 8.85
N VAL A 82 -13.05 -0.97 8.34
CA VAL A 82 -12.99 -2.27 7.64
C VAL A 82 -13.45 -3.42 8.55
N ARG A 83 -12.99 -3.41 9.81
CA ARG A 83 -13.39 -4.43 10.78
C ARG A 83 -14.90 -4.41 11.05
N LYS A 84 -15.50 -3.22 11.17
CA LYS A 84 -16.95 -3.06 11.41
C LYS A 84 -17.78 -3.48 10.20
N SER A 85 -17.30 -3.27 8.97
CA SER A 85 -18.01 -3.71 7.75
C SER A 85 -18.04 -5.22 7.56
N GLU A 86 -17.08 -5.95 8.15
CA GLU A 86 -16.99 -7.41 8.06
C GLU A 86 -17.83 -8.15 9.12
N MET A 87 -18.38 -7.44 10.11
CA MET A 87 -19.15 -8.04 11.21
C MET A 87 -20.65 -7.82 11.01
N PRO A 88 -21.50 -8.87 11.03
CA PRO A 88 -22.93 -8.67 11.21
C PRO A 88 -23.14 -8.13 12.64
N VAL A 89 -23.69 -6.92 12.73
CA VAL A 89 -23.94 -6.20 13.98
C VAL A 89 -24.85 -7.03 14.90
N THR A 90 -24.31 -7.62 15.96
CA THR A 90 -25.10 -7.91 17.17
C THR A 90 -25.02 -6.69 18.06
N VAL A 91 -26.11 -5.94 18.09
CA VAL A 91 -26.28 -4.68 18.81
C VAL A 91 -26.15 -4.93 20.32
N ALA A 92 -25.16 -4.30 20.94
CA ALA A 92 -25.28 -3.76 22.29
C ALA A 92 -24.68 -2.36 22.21
N ALA A 93 -25.57 -1.37 22.27
CA ALA A 93 -25.22 0.04 22.21
C ALA A 93 -24.40 0.41 23.44
N ASP A 94 -23.31 1.15 23.23
CA ASP A 94 -22.88 2.16 24.18
C ASP A 94 -22.59 3.42 23.36
N GLU A 95 -23.26 4.50 23.75
CA GLU A 95 -23.28 5.79 23.06
C GLU A 95 -22.00 6.57 23.39
N VAL A 96 -21.39 7.19 22.37
CA VAL A 96 -20.52 8.36 22.56
C VAL A 96 -20.83 9.35 21.44
N GLU A 97 -21.32 10.52 21.85
CA GLU A 97 -21.71 11.63 20.98
C GLU A 97 -20.52 12.36 20.32
N ASP A 98 -20.80 12.72 19.07
CA ASP A 98 -20.34 13.78 18.17
C ASP A 98 -19.05 14.60 18.42
N GLY A 99 -18.22 14.55 17.38
CA GLY A 99 -17.42 15.67 16.93
C GLY A 99 -17.41 15.72 15.39
N GLU A 100 -18.17 16.65 14.82
CA GLU A 100 -18.06 17.05 13.41
C GLU A 100 -16.69 17.71 13.16
N ASP A 101 -15.98 17.34 12.08
CA ASP A 101 -15.28 18.30 11.20
C ASP A 101 -14.68 17.60 9.97
N GLY A 102 -14.90 18.17 8.79
CA GLY A 102 -13.96 18.08 7.68
C GLY A 102 -14.15 16.96 6.66
N GLY A 103 -15.30 16.91 5.98
CA GLY A 103 -15.37 16.28 4.66
C GLY A 103 -14.43 16.99 3.68
N GLY A 104 -13.37 16.31 3.22
CA GLY A 104 -12.45 16.89 2.25
C GLY A 104 -11.30 15.99 1.81
N GLY A 105 -11.52 15.22 0.73
CA GLY A 105 -10.46 15.00 -0.26
C GLY A 105 -9.57 13.77 -0.14
N PHE A 106 -10.13 12.57 0.04
CA PHE A 106 -9.38 11.34 -0.26
C PHE A 106 -8.88 11.30 -1.73
N SER A 107 -9.63 11.95 -2.63
CA SER A 107 -9.40 11.90 -4.09
C SER A 107 -8.15 12.63 -4.57
N THR A 108 -7.65 13.67 -3.89
CA THR A 108 -6.51 14.46 -4.40
C THR A 108 -5.15 13.90 -4.01
N ILE A 109 -5.09 12.96 -3.05
CA ILE A 109 -3.83 12.38 -2.55
C ILE A 109 -3.32 11.28 -3.51
N VAL A 110 -4.24 10.51 -4.11
CA VAL A 110 -3.89 9.48 -5.11
C VAL A 110 -3.34 10.10 -6.42
N ASP A 111 -3.82 11.30 -6.79
CA ASP A 111 -3.34 12.03 -7.98
C ASP A 111 -1.92 12.60 -7.80
N ASP A 112 -1.56 13.02 -6.59
CA ASP A 112 -0.22 13.54 -6.29
C ASP A 112 0.84 12.41 -6.34
N PHE A 113 0.45 11.20 -5.95
CA PHE A 113 1.27 9.98 -6.06
C PHE A 113 1.66 9.66 -7.52
N ARG A 114 0.69 9.76 -8.45
CA ARG A 114 0.91 9.50 -9.89
C ARG A 114 1.85 10.54 -10.53
N ARG A 115 1.79 11.79 -10.09
CA ARG A 115 2.71 12.86 -10.52
C ARG A 115 4.13 12.69 -9.96
N ILE A 116 4.29 12.13 -8.76
CA ILE A 116 5.60 11.97 -8.13
C ILE A 116 6.36 10.77 -8.71
N LEU A 117 5.69 9.62 -8.93
CA LEU A 117 6.35 8.43 -9.52
C LEU A 117 6.76 8.60 -10.99
N THR A 118 6.08 9.48 -11.73
CA THR A 118 6.47 9.84 -13.10
C THR A 118 7.72 10.73 -13.13
N VAL A 119 7.95 11.55 -12.11
CA VAL A 119 9.17 12.37 -11.97
C VAL A 119 10.35 11.54 -11.44
N ASP A 120 10.13 10.54 -10.58
CA ASP A 120 11.19 9.67 -10.05
C ASP A 120 11.65 8.56 -11.01
N ARG A 121 10.87 8.21 -12.05
CA ARG A 121 11.35 7.34 -13.14
C ARG A 121 12.58 7.92 -13.86
N SER A 122 12.82 9.23 -13.72
CA SER A 122 14.03 9.91 -14.17
C SER A 122 15.26 9.60 -13.29
N PHE A 123 15.09 9.32 -11.99
CA PHE A 123 16.21 9.04 -11.08
C PHE A 123 16.72 7.61 -11.27
N THR A 124 15.84 6.64 -11.50
CA THR A 124 16.25 5.26 -11.84
C THR A 124 16.77 5.13 -13.27
N SER A 125 16.28 5.96 -14.21
CA SER A 125 16.84 6.05 -15.57
C SER A 125 18.26 6.62 -15.61
N SER A 126 18.62 7.51 -14.67
CA SER A 126 19.92 8.19 -14.68
C SER A 126 21.09 7.30 -14.23
N SER A 127 20.83 6.19 -13.55
CA SER A 127 21.87 5.25 -13.10
C SER A 127 22.10 4.05 -14.02
N LEU A 128 21.25 3.84 -15.05
CA LEU A 128 21.44 2.77 -16.03
C LEU A 128 22.18 3.22 -17.30
N SER A 129 22.37 4.53 -17.53
CA SER A 129 23.10 5.05 -18.70
C SER A 129 24.62 5.24 -18.49
N SER A 130 25.16 5.04 -17.27
CA SER A 130 26.60 5.25 -16.98
C SER A 130 27.45 3.98 -16.89
N ARG A 131 26.90 2.80 -17.25
CA ARG A 131 27.69 1.55 -17.29
C ARG A 131 27.97 1.00 -18.68
N GLU A 132 27.49 1.64 -19.74
CA GLU A 132 27.97 1.41 -21.10
C GLU A 132 28.96 2.51 -21.49
N SER A 133 30.19 2.50 -20.93
CA SER A 133 31.36 3.19 -21.50
C SER A 133 32.64 2.90 -20.71
N THR A 134 33.17 1.68 -20.88
CA THR A 134 34.62 1.40 -20.91
C THR A 134 34.77 0.28 -21.95
N SER A 135 34.71 0.62 -23.24
CA SER A 135 35.86 0.78 -24.15
C SER A 135 36.87 -0.36 -23.96
N LEU A 136 36.87 -1.37 -24.84
CA LEU A 136 37.81 -1.41 -25.97
C LEU A 136 39.20 -0.91 -25.57
N LEU A 137 40.03 -1.86 -25.14
CA LEU A 137 41.41 -2.11 -25.59
C LEU A 137 41.84 -3.51 -25.15
#